data_AF-A0A1I2HVI1-F1
#
_entry.id   AF-A0A1I2HVI1-F1
#
_cell.length_a   1.000
_cell.length_b   1.000
_cell.length_c   1.000
_cell.angle_alpha   90.00
_cell.angle_beta   90.00
_cell.angle_gamma   90.00
#
_symmetry.space_group_name_H-M   'P 1'
#
loop_
_entity.id
_entity.type
_entity.pdbx_description
1 polymer ?
#
loop_
_entity_poly.entity_id
_entity_poly.type
_entity_poly.pdbx_seq_one_letter_code
_entity_poly.pdbx_strand_id
1 'polypeptide(L)' 'MALTLDRLLTAGAAAGTIRDGVRGRTVLRALGGISGMRATEGRREDAVRITVLPYDGLRYGAEAAA' A
#
# COMPACT_ATOMS: atom_id res chain seq x y z
N MET A 1 5.56 14.32 -0.55
CA MET A 1 4.97 13.05 -0.04
C MET A 1 5.49 11.82 -0.77
N ALA A 2 5.47 11.77 -2.10
CA ALA A 2 5.96 10.59 -2.85
C ALA A 2 7.44 10.24 -2.57
N LEU A 3 8.33 11.25 -2.48
CA LEU A 3 9.76 11.04 -2.20
C LEU A 3 10.03 10.37 -0.85
N THR A 4 9.32 10.78 0.21
CA THR A 4 9.45 10.16 1.54
C THR A 4 8.99 8.72 1.50
N LEU A 5 7.90 8.44 0.79
CA LEU A 5 7.39 7.09 0.63
C LEU A 5 8.33 6.22 -0.20
N ASP A 6 8.93 6.76 -1.27
CA ASP A 6 9.97 6.06 -2.04
C ASP A 6 11.14 5.66 -1.14
N ARG A 7 11.61 6.53 -0.25
CA ARG A 7 12.69 6.20 0.70
C ARG A 7 12.31 5.06 1.65
N LEU A 8 11.07 5.08 2.17
CA LEU A 8 10.57 4.00 3.03
C LEU A 8 10.48 2.67 2.27
N LEU A 9 10.02 2.71 1.02
CA LEU A 9 9.93 1.52 0.16
C LEU A 9 11.31 0.98 -0.19
N THR A 10 12.27 1.85 -0.51
CA THR A 10 13.67 1.45 -0.74
C THR A 10 14.27 0.80 0.50
N ALA A 11 14.07 1.38 1.69
CA ALA A 11 14.56 0.81 2.94
C ALA A 11 13.92 -0.56 3.25
N GLY A 12 12.60 -0.67 3.05
CA GLY A 12 11.87 -1.92 3.27
C GLY A 12 12.30 -3.05 2.32
N ALA A 13 12.51 -2.71 1.04
CA ALA A 13 13.04 -3.64 0.03
C ALA A 13 14.47 -4.06 0.33
N ALA A 14 15.35 -3.12 0.72
CA ALA A 14 16.72 -3.42 1.14
C ALA A 14 16.78 -4.32 2.38
N ALA A 15 15.80 -4.20 3.28
CA ALA A 15 15.65 -5.07 4.45
C ALA A 15 14.94 -6.41 4.15
N GLY A 16 14.50 -6.65 2.90
CA GLY A 16 13.78 -7.87 2.52
C GLY A 16 12.39 -8.01 3.16
N THR A 17 11.81 -6.91 3.65
CA THR A 17 10.51 -6.92 4.35
C THR A 17 9.31 -6.72 3.41
N ILE A 18 9.56 -6.17 2.22
CA ILE A 18 8.61 -5.96 1.13
C ILE A 18 9.31 -6.17 -0.21
N ARG A 19 8.54 -6.41 -1.26
CA ARG A 19 9.00 -6.52 -2.65
C ARG A 19 9.61 -5.21 -3.17
N ASP A 20 10.52 -5.34 -4.13
CA ASP A 20 11.02 -4.22 -4.91
C ASP A 20 10.05 -3.83 -6.06
N GLY A 21 10.47 -2.86 -6.86
CA GLY A 21 9.78 -2.47 -8.09
C GLY A 21 8.51 -1.63 -7.90
N VAL A 22 8.08 -1.37 -6.66
CA VAL A 22 6.93 -0.53 -6.36
C VAL A 22 7.38 0.90 -6.03
N ARG A 23 6.82 1.88 -6.75
CA ARG A 23 7.08 3.31 -6.54
C ARG A 23 6.07 3.93 -5.57
N GLY A 24 6.50 4.90 -4.77
CA GLY A 24 5.68 5.63 -3.82
C GLY A 24 4.47 6.32 -4.46
N ARG A 25 4.60 6.80 -5.71
CA ARG A 25 3.44 7.32 -6.46
C ARG A 25 2.35 6.28 -6.66
N THR A 26 2.71 5.02 -6.90
CA THR A 26 1.76 3.91 -7.07
C THR A 26 1.02 3.65 -5.76
N VAL A 27 1.75 3.57 -4.64
CA VAL A 27 1.17 3.37 -3.30
C VAL A 27 0.26 4.53 -2.92
N LEU A 28 0.68 5.78 -3.14
CA LEU A 28 -0.16 6.96 -2.87
C LEU A 28 -1.45 6.98 -3.69
N ARG A 29 -1.42 6.46 -4.92
CA ARG A 29 -2.62 6.38 -5.77
C ARG A 29 -3.63 5.38 -5.22
N ALA A 30 -3.16 4.24 -4.73
CA ALA A 30 -3.99 3.26 -4.03
C ALA A 30 -4.59 3.84 -2.74
N LEU A 31 -3.75 4.44 -1.89
CA LEU A 31 -4.18 5.06 -0.63
C LEU A 31 -5.11 6.26 -0.84
N GLY A 32 -4.94 7.00 -1.93
CA GLY A 32 -5.83 8.11 -2.30
C GLY A 32 -7.26 7.65 -2.55
N GLY A 33 -7.45 6.46 -3.15
CA GLY A 33 -8.77 5.85 -3.32
C GLY A 33 -9.43 5.51 -1.98
N ILE A 34 -8.67 4.93 -1.04
CA ILE A 34 -9.15 4.57 0.31
C ILE A 34 -9.50 5.82 1.12
N SER A 35 -8.62 6.82 1.10
CA SER A 35 -8.82 8.10 1.79
C SER A 35 -10.01 8.90 1.22
N GLY A 36 -10.38 8.64 -0.03
CA GLY A 36 -11.51 9.25 -0.73
C GLY A 36 -12.86 8.55 -0.55
N MET A 37 -12.90 7.36 0.07
CA MET A 37 -14.17 6.65 0.34
C MET A 37 -15.13 7.55 1.12
N ARG A 38 -16.37 7.76 0.64
CA ARG A 38 -17.34 8.67 1.30
C ARG A 38 -17.84 8.11 2.63
N ALA A 39 -18.30 9.02 3.50
CA ALA A 39 -18.66 8.80 4.89
C ALA A 39 -19.92 7.94 5.06
N THR A 40 -19.72 6.69 5.46
CA THR A 40 -20.72 5.82 6.07
C THR A 40 -20.17 5.31 7.41
N GLU A 41 -21.06 4.94 8.34
CA GLU A 41 -20.72 4.26 9.60
C GLU A 41 -19.74 3.09 9.32
N GLY A 42 -18.71 2.89 10.15
CA GLY A 42 -17.71 1.81 9.96
C GLY A 42 -16.52 2.11 9.05
N ARG A 43 -16.48 3.30 8.40
CA ARG A 43 -15.43 3.68 7.43
C ARG A 43 -13.99 3.52 7.92
N ARG A 44 -13.68 3.79 9.19
CA ARG A 44 -12.30 3.71 9.70
C ARG A 44 -11.79 2.27 9.67
N GLU A 45 -12.62 1.32 10.07
CA GLU A 45 -12.26 -0.09 10.11
C GLU A 45 -12.13 -0.66 8.71
N ASP A 46 -13.03 -0.27 7.79
CA ASP A 46 -12.94 -0.63 6.39
C ASP A 46 -11.69 -0.05 5.74
N ALA A 47 -11.37 1.22 6.00
CA ALA A 47 -10.14 1.84 5.50
C ALA A 47 -8.88 1.13 6.00
N VAL A 48 -8.86 0.70 7.27
CA VAL A 48 -7.77 -0.12 7.82
C VAL A 48 -7.71 -1.48 7.14
N ARG A 49 -8.83 -2.22 7.08
CA ARG A 49 -8.90 -3.54 6.43
C ARG A 49 -8.49 -3.49 4.96
N ILE A 50 -8.97 -2.50 4.21
CA ILE A 50 -8.63 -2.33 2.80
C ILE A 50 -7.15 -1.96 2.64
N THR A 51 -6.55 -1.20 3.57
CA THR A 51 -5.11 -0.86 3.53
C THR A 51 -4.22 -2.07 3.80
N VAL A 52 -4.70 -3.09 4.52
CA VAL A 52 -3.96 -4.34 4.72
C VAL A 52 -3.75 -5.07 3.40
N LEU A 53 -4.72 -5.07 2.48
CA LEU A 53 -4.61 -5.75 1.19
C LEU A 53 -3.40 -5.30 0.32
N PRO A 54 -3.19 -4.00 0.02
CA PRO A 54 -2.01 -3.55 -0.69
C PRO A 54 -0.72 -3.73 0.15
N TYR A 55 -0.80 -3.69 1.48
CA TYR A 55 0.36 -3.99 2.33
C TYR A 55 0.79 -5.46 2.23
N ASP A 56 -0.16 -6.39 2.26
CA ASP A 56 0.10 -7.82 2.05
C ASP A 56 0.64 -8.07 0.64
N GLY A 57 0.09 -7.39 -0.39
CA GLY A 57 0.63 -7.45 -1.75
C GLY A 57 2.06 -6.89 -1.88
N LEU A 58 2.46 -5.95 -1.01
CA LEU A 58 3.84 -5.50 -0.90
C LEU A 58 4.71 -6.56 -0.21
N ARG A 59 4.20 -7.24 0.81
CA ARG A 59 4.97 -8.17 1.64
C ARG A 59 5.16 -9.54 0.98
N TYR A 60 4.11 -10.08 0.38
CA TYR A 60 4.07 -11.44 -0.17
C TYR A 60 4.13 -11.47 -1.69
N GLY A 61 4.02 -10.31 -2.34
CA GLY A 61 3.78 -10.25 -3.78
C GLY A 61 2.33 -10.61 -4.11
N ALA A 62 1.93 -10.37 -5.35
CA ALA A 62 0.73 -11.00 -5.89
C ALA A 62 1.20 -12.30 -6.53
N GLU A 63 0.71 -13.45 -6.07
CA GLU A 63 0.78 -14.63 -6.92
C GLU A 63 0.08 -14.27 -8.23
N ALA A 64 0.77 -14.46 -9.35
CA ALA A 64 0.15 -14.30 -10.65
C ALA A 64 -1.06 -15.24 -10.64
N ALA A 65 -2.27 -14.69 -10.78
CA ALA A 65 -3.44 -15.49 -11.06
C ALA A 65 -3.12 -16.27 -12.34
N ALA A 66 -2.85 -17.58 -12.18
CA ALA A 66 -2.54 -18.48 -13.27
C ALA A 66 -3.76 -18.74 -14.14
#